data_AF-A0A7J4P0C1-F1
#
_entry.id   AF-A0A7J4P0C1-F1
#
_cell.length_a   1.000
_cell.length_b   1.000
_cell.length_c   1.000
_cell.angle_alpha   90.00
_cell.angle_beta   90.00
_cell.angle_gamma   90.00
#
_symmetry.space_group_name_H-M   'P 1'
#
loop_
_entity.id
_entity.type
_entity.pdbx_description
1 polymer ?
#
loop_
_entity_poly.entity_id
_entity_poly.type
_entity_poly.pdbx_seq_one_letter_code
_entity_poly.pdbx_strand_id
1 'polypeptide(L)'
;VFEYSYYSQLPALSFFTQWALIDTVLSGLCFVSLAAGAALLLVKPDLGKLGASMVFSGAVVSVIDIVYNLFFPDPASLTIIPVGLLLALVSAFIGFKASSTVEVKARPRRMVALVPIVLIILSGVVILLGSTPSAASLQNPPKFCTSDFVELDKIWGVTRFRSLEGHDYSDSYEQNLSMKNYYIPKPEYGNSSRLVGVFSPVDGSIIGVFPEGDGKGYQVHIRVAQHPDYSVVLFHVNIFSNAVVGGTVTAGELLGYADVRNSISFDIAVWRHVGVFRDKLYSYFDVVTDDVFSLYQSRGIADRATLINSVEQARVFSQTYSWNNPNPGDRVALSP
;
A
#
# COMPACT_ATOMS: atom_id res chain seq x y z
N VAL A 1 17.21 -30.26 2.54
CA VAL A 1 18.13 -29.13 2.26
C VAL A 1 17.76 -28.59 0.91
N PHE A 2 17.14 -27.42 0.86
CA PHE A 2 16.74 -26.76 -0.38
C PHE A 2 17.19 -25.31 -0.31
N GLU A 3 17.99 -24.88 -1.28
CA GLU A 3 18.42 -23.49 -1.42
C GLU A 3 17.24 -22.66 -1.96
N TYR A 4 16.73 -21.72 -1.16
CA TYR A 4 15.81 -20.72 -1.67
C TYR A 4 16.60 -19.62 -2.38
N SER A 5 16.42 -19.54 -3.70
CA SER A 5 17.10 -18.56 -4.54
C SER A 5 16.46 -17.17 -4.42
N TYR A 6 17.33 -16.18 -4.39
CA TYR A 6 17.13 -14.80 -3.99
C TYR A 6 16.42 -13.96 -5.08
N TYR A 7 15.10 -14.11 -5.27
CA TYR A 7 14.32 -13.22 -6.17
C TYR A 7 12.89 -12.92 -5.66
N SER A 8 12.45 -11.69 -5.97
CA SER A 8 11.27 -10.99 -5.40
C SER A 8 11.45 -10.61 -3.91
N GLN A 9 11.00 -9.45 -3.43
CA GLN A 9 9.92 -8.59 -3.93
C GLN A 9 10.32 -7.10 -3.96
N LEU A 10 10.00 -6.39 -5.04
CA LEU A 10 9.79 -4.94 -5.01
C LEU A 10 8.30 -4.68 -4.71
N PRO A 11 7.93 -3.74 -3.82
CA PRO A 11 6.54 -3.54 -3.44
C PRO A 11 5.76 -2.83 -4.56
N ALA A 12 5.11 -3.61 -5.43
CA ALA A 12 4.28 -3.07 -6.51
C ALA A 12 3.03 -2.32 -6.00
N LEU A 13 2.55 -2.63 -4.78
CA LEU A 13 1.28 -2.09 -4.27
C LEU A 13 1.37 -0.64 -3.78
N SER A 14 2.51 -0.21 -3.23
CA SER A 14 2.70 1.19 -2.82
C SER A 14 2.77 2.14 -4.02
N PHE A 15 3.13 1.63 -5.20
CA PHE A 15 3.14 2.39 -6.45
C PHE A 15 1.73 2.87 -6.85
N PHE A 16 0.73 2.00 -6.89
CA PHE A 16 -0.58 2.32 -7.49
C PHE A 16 -1.35 3.44 -6.77
N THR A 17 -1.24 3.57 -5.44
CA THR A 17 -1.91 4.64 -4.68
C THR A 17 -1.20 5.98 -4.76
N GLN A 18 0.12 5.99 -5.03
CA GLN A 18 0.92 7.21 -5.16
C GLN A 18 0.58 7.99 -6.45
N TRP A 19 0.29 7.30 -7.56
CA TRP A 19 0.13 7.96 -8.87
C TRP A 19 -1.21 8.67 -9.08
N ALA A 20 -2.33 8.10 -8.63
CA ALA A 20 -3.63 8.77 -8.75
C ALA A 20 -3.68 10.12 -8.01
N LEU A 21 -2.94 10.23 -6.89
CA LEU A 21 -2.76 11.49 -6.17
C LEU A 21 -1.85 12.46 -6.95
N ILE A 22 -0.77 11.96 -7.57
CA ILE A 22 0.14 12.76 -8.39
C ILE A 22 -0.58 13.34 -9.62
N ASP A 23 -1.37 12.54 -10.35
CA ASP A 23 -2.17 13.04 -11.48
C ASP A 23 -3.17 14.10 -11.01
N THR A 24 -3.98 13.80 -10.00
CA THR A 24 -4.97 14.75 -9.47
C THR A 24 -4.33 16.08 -9.06
N VAL A 25 -3.14 16.05 -8.46
CA VAL A 25 -2.38 17.25 -8.05
C VAL A 25 -1.73 17.94 -9.24
N LEU A 26 -1.09 17.22 -10.17
CA LEU A 26 -0.40 17.82 -11.32
C LEU A 26 -1.37 18.40 -12.34
N SER A 27 -2.49 17.74 -12.65
CA SER A 27 -3.55 18.28 -13.50
C SER A 27 -4.19 19.53 -12.87
N GLY A 28 -4.42 19.51 -11.55
CA GLY A 28 -4.88 20.68 -10.80
C GLY A 28 -3.90 21.86 -10.86
N LEU A 29 -2.61 21.61 -10.61
CA LEU A 29 -1.55 22.63 -10.71
C LEU A 29 -1.37 23.16 -12.14
N CYS A 30 -1.50 22.30 -13.16
CA CYS A 30 -1.47 22.67 -14.56
C CYS A 30 -2.61 23.66 -14.89
N PHE A 31 -3.84 23.32 -14.51
CA PHE A 31 -5.01 24.19 -14.71
C PHE A 31 -4.86 25.54 -13.98
N VAL A 32 -4.41 25.53 -12.72
CA VAL A 32 -4.14 26.76 -11.96
C VAL A 32 -3.04 27.61 -12.60
N SER A 33 -1.97 27.00 -13.12
CA SER A 33 -0.89 27.73 -13.81
C SER A 33 -1.37 28.37 -15.12
N LEU A 34 -2.16 27.64 -15.92
CA LEU A 34 -2.78 28.17 -17.15
C LEU A 34 -3.73 29.34 -16.83
N ALA A 35 -4.67 29.14 -15.90
CA ALA A 35 -5.68 30.14 -15.55
C ALA A 35 -5.06 31.40 -14.94
N ALA A 36 -4.13 31.26 -13.99
CA ALA A 36 -3.44 32.39 -13.37
C ALA A 36 -2.50 33.10 -14.37
N GLY A 37 -1.83 32.36 -15.25
CA GLY A 37 -0.99 32.92 -16.31
C GLY A 37 -1.80 33.76 -17.32
N ALA A 38 -2.95 33.24 -17.77
CA ALA A 38 -3.86 33.94 -18.65
C ALA A 38 -4.48 35.18 -17.98
N ALA A 39 -4.90 35.07 -16.71
CA ALA A 39 -5.40 36.21 -15.94
C ALA A 39 -4.34 37.31 -15.76
N LEU A 40 -3.08 36.96 -15.53
CA LEU A 40 -1.97 37.93 -15.48
C LEU A 40 -1.75 38.64 -16.81
N LEU A 41 -1.79 37.90 -17.93
CA LEU A 41 -1.66 38.48 -19.28
C LEU A 41 -2.79 39.47 -19.61
N LEU A 42 -4.02 39.19 -19.18
CA LEU A 42 -5.19 40.02 -19.45
C LEU A 42 -5.32 41.23 -18.51
N VAL A 43 -5.02 41.06 -17.22
CA VAL A 43 -5.32 42.06 -16.18
C VAL A 43 -4.09 42.90 -15.79
N LYS A 44 -2.87 42.38 -15.95
CA LYS A 44 -1.63 43.10 -15.57
C LYS A 44 -0.53 42.97 -16.63
N PRO A 45 -0.56 43.80 -17.69
CA PRO A 45 0.44 43.79 -18.75
C PRO A 45 1.88 43.97 -18.26
N ASP A 46 2.11 44.69 -17.14
CA ASP A 46 3.43 44.84 -16.52
C ASP A 46 4.00 43.55 -15.92
N LEU A 47 3.15 42.53 -15.73
CA LEU A 47 3.50 41.17 -15.33
C LEU A 47 3.43 40.17 -16.50
N GLY A 48 3.29 40.65 -17.74
CA GLY A 48 3.09 39.79 -18.92
C GLY A 48 4.17 38.71 -19.12
N LYS A 49 5.42 38.96 -18.71
CA LYS A 49 6.49 37.93 -18.74
C LYS A 49 6.24 36.79 -17.74
N LEU A 50 5.70 37.09 -16.56
CA LEU A 50 5.32 36.08 -15.57
C LEU A 50 4.08 35.30 -16.04
N GLY A 51 3.07 36.02 -16.56
CA GLY A 51 1.88 35.40 -17.12
C GLY A 51 2.20 34.44 -18.28
N ALA A 52 3.03 34.89 -19.24
CA ALA A 52 3.50 34.05 -20.34
C ALA A 52 4.30 32.83 -19.86
N SER A 53 5.16 32.99 -18.84
CA SER A 53 5.88 31.86 -18.24
C SER A 53 4.93 30.84 -17.63
N MET A 54 3.90 31.27 -16.90
CA MET A 54 2.94 30.37 -16.26
C MET A 54 2.03 29.65 -17.26
N VAL A 55 1.62 30.34 -18.34
CA VAL A 55 0.89 29.71 -19.45
C VAL A 55 1.79 28.69 -20.17
N PHE A 56 3.05 29.03 -20.45
CA PHE A 56 3.98 28.11 -21.11
C PHE A 56 4.27 26.87 -20.27
N SER A 57 4.56 27.01 -18.98
CA SER A 57 4.76 25.87 -18.08
C SER A 57 3.52 24.99 -17.97
N GLY A 58 2.33 25.58 -17.87
CA GLY A 58 1.06 24.83 -17.89
C GLY A 58 0.87 24.06 -19.20
N ALA A 59 1.03 24.74 -20.34
CA ALA A 59 0.84 24.15 -21.67
C ALA A 59 1.84 23.02 -21.98
N VAL A 60 3.09 23.13 -21.53
CA VAL A 60 4.08 22.05 -21.66
C VAL A 60 3.64 20.80 -20.88
N VAL A 61 3.12 20.97 -19.67
CA VAL A 61 2.55 19.84 -18.88
C VAL A 61 1.33 19.24 -19.61
N SER A 62 0.41 20.06 -20.12
CA SER A 62 -0.75 19.56 -20.88
C SER A 62 -0.37 18.84 -22.18
N VAL A 63 0.64 19.32 -22.91
CA VAL A 63 1.08 18.66 -24.17
C VAL A 63 1.77 17.34 -23.87
N ILE A 64 2.55 17.24 -22.79
CA ILE A 64 3.14 15.96 -22.35
C ILE A 64 2.04 14.95 -22.01
N ASP A 65 1.03 15.36 -21.23
CA ASP A 65 -0.13 14.55 -20.88
C ASP A 65 -0.90 14.06 -22.14
N ILE A 66 -1.25 14.97 -23.06
CA ILE A 66 -1.95 14.63 -24.31
C ILE A 66 -1.13 13.68 -25.19
N VAL A 67 0.18 13.95 -25.37
CA VAL A 67 1.06 13.11 -26.20
C VAL A 67 1.24 11.72 -25.56
N TYR A 68 1.36 11.65 -24.23
CA TYR A 68 1.47 10.38 -23.52
C TYR A 68 0.22 9.52 -23.70
N ASN A 69 -0.98 10.08 -23.48
CA ASN A 69 -2.26 9.39 -23.70
C ASN A 69 -2.46 8.93 -25.16
N LEU A 70 -1.86 9.63 -26.15
CA LEU A 70 -1.90 9.24 -27.56
C LEU A 70 -1.00 8.04 -27.91
N PHE A 71 0.12 7.85 -27.20
CA PHE A 71 1.06 6.76 -27.46
C PHE A 71 0.89 5.53 -26.54
N PHE A 72 0.20 5.68 -25.40
CA PHE A 72 -0.01 4.62 -24.41
C PHE A 72 -1.49 4.54 -23.97
N PRO A 73 -2.41 4.07 -24.84
CA PRO A 73 -3.86 4.26 -24.67
C PRO A 73 -4.58 3.24 -23.75
N ASP A 74 -3.89 2.61 -22.79
CA ASP A 74 -4.44 1.51 -21.96
C ASP A 74 -4.50 1.91 -20.47
N PRO A 75 -5.66 1.81 -19.77
CA PRO A 75 -5.92 2.58 -18.55
C PRO A 75 -5.34 1.99 -17.25
N ALA A 76 -4.30 1.16 -17.32
CA ALA A 76 -3.84 0.32 -16.19
C ALA A 76 -2.35 0.45 -15.81
N SER A 77 -1.52 1.23 -16.52
CA SER A 77 -0.07 1.28 -16.29
C SER A 77 0.49 2.71 -16.12
N LEU A 78 0.53 3.20 -14.88
CA LEU A 78 1.15 4.49 -14.53
C LEU A 78 2.64 4.33 -14.16
N THR A 79 3.52 4.81 -15.05
CA THR A 79 5.00 4.90 -14.91
C THR A 79 5.57 5.97 -15.89
N ILE A 80 6.66 6.70 -15.64
CA ILE A 80 7.54 6.86 -14.46
C ILE A 80 8.23 8.26 -14.48
N ILE A 81 8.70 8.74 -13.33
CA ILE A 81 9.43 10.02 -13.11
C ILE A 81 10.83 10.05 -13.75
N PRO A 82 11.45 11.22 -14.11
CA PRO A 82 11.42 12.47 -13.33
C PRO A 82 11.45 13.83 -14.09
N VAL A 83 11.17 13.87 -15.40
CA VAL A 83 11.53 15.00 -16.31
C VAL A 83 11.00 16.38 -15.87
N GLY A 84 9.89 16.46 -15.13
CA GLY A 84 9.33 17.72 -14.63
C GLY A 84 10.28 18.53 -13.73
N LEU A 85 11.07 17.89 -12.85
CA LEU A 85 12.04 18.59 -12.01
C LEU A 85 13.23 19.12 -12.83
N LEU A 86 13.67 18.35 -13.82
CA LEU A 86 14.72 18.75 -14.76
C LEU A 86 14.27 19.95 -15.61
N LEU A 87 13.01 19.94 -16.09
CA LEU A 87 12.44 21.05 -16.86
C LEU A 87 12.16 22.29 -16.00
N ALA A 88 11.75 22.15 -14.73
CA ALA A 88 11.64 23.28 -13.81
C ALA A 88 13.01 23.97 -13.59
N LEU A 89 14.08 23.19 -13.44
CA LEU A 89 15.46 23.70 -13.35
C LEU A 89 15.92 24.36 -14.67
N VAL A 90 15.59 23.77 -15.83
CA VAL A 90 15.89 24.36 -17.15
C VAL A 90 15.10 25.66 -17.39
N SER A 91 13.81 25.72 -17.01
CA SER A 91 13.00 26.94 -17.10
C SER A 91 13.54 28.05 -16.18
N ALA A 92 13.96 27.71 -14.96
CA ALA A 92 14.64 28.65 -14.08
C ALA A 92 15.97 29.17 -14.67
N PHE A 93 16.75 28.29 -15.31
CA PHE A 93 18.02 28.65 -15.94
C PHE A 93 17.84 29.53 -17.19
N ILE A 94 16.85 29.24 -18.04
CA ILE A 94 16.50 30.06 -19.21
C ILE A 94 15.95 31.43 -18.77
N GLY A 95 15.08 31.45 -17.75
CA GLY A 95 14.57 32.69 -17.14
C GLY A 95 15.68 33.57 -16.57
N PHE A 96 16.71 32.97 -15.96
CA PHE A 96 17.89 33.69 -15.47
C PHE A 96 18.73 34.29 -16.62
N LYS A 97 18.94 33.53 -17.70
CA LYS A 97 19.76 33.98 -18.85
C LYS A 97 19.11 35.10 -19.67
N ALA A 98 17.78 35.24 -19.62
CA ALA A 98 17.03 36.33 -20.26
C ALA A 98 17.06 37.68 -19.50
N SER A 99 17.75 37.75 -18.35
CA SER A 99 17.79 38.94 -17.50
C SER A 99 18.93 39.93 -17.79
N SER A 100 19.80 39.67 -18.78
CA SER A 100 21.04 40.44 -18.98
C SER A 100 20.93 41.67 -19.91
N THR A 101 19.77 41.92 -20.53
CA THR A 101 19.63 42.97 -21.58
C THR A 101 18.38 43.83 -21.46
N VAL A 102 18.05 44.33 -20.26
CA VAL A 102 17.16 45.52 -20.11
C VAL A 102 17.61 46.39 -18.93
N GLU A 103 18.24 47.53 -19.20
CA GLU A 103 18.34 48.62 -18.21
C GLU A 103 16.98 49.29 -18.05
N VAL A 104 16.20 48.87 -17.06
CA VAL A 104 15.06 49.66 -16.56
C VAL A 104 15.34 50.07 -15.11
N LYS A 105 15.52 51.37 -14.94
CA LYS A 105 15.79 52.06 -13.67
C LYS A 105 14.53 52.11 -12.81
N ALA A 106 14.16 50.99 -12.19
CA ALA A 106 13.00 50.88 -11.30
C ALA A 106 13.31 50.15 -9.97
N ARG A 107 12.66 50.60 -8.90
CA ARG A 107 12.86 50.19 -7.49
C ARG A 107 12.84 48.66 -7.26
N PRO A 108 13.52 48.15 -6.21
CA PRO A 108 13.67 46.71 -5.98
C PRO A 108 12.35 46.01 -5.60
N ARG A 109 11.67 45.42 -6.60
CA ARG A 109 10.50 44.54 -6.48
C ARG A 109 10.84 43.16 -5.87
N ARG A 110 11.64 43.09 -4.79
CA ARG A 110 12.07 41.80 -4.18
C ARG A 110 10.94 40.98 -3.53
N MET A 111 9.79 41.59 -3.18
CA MET A 111 8.68 40.88 -2.52
C MET A 111 7.80 40.03 -3.45
N VAL A 112 7.70 40.33 -4.75
CA VAL A 112 6.69 39.69 -5.63
C VAL A 112 7.08 38.26 -6.02
N ALA A 113 8.39 37.97 -6.12
CA ALA A 113 8.89 36.64 -6.46
C ALA A 113 8.84 35.63 -5.28
N LEU A 114 8.74 36.11 -4.04
CA LEU A 114 8.71 35.26 -2.84
C LEU A 114 7.36 34.57 -2.63
N VAL A 115 6.25 35.23 -2.98
CA VAL A 115 4.89 34.70 -2.75
C VAL A 115 4.63 33.34 -3.42
N PRO A 116 4.87 33.13 -4.72
CA PRO A 116 4.65 31.82 -5.34
C PRO A 116 5.59 30.74 -4.81
N ILE A 117 6.84 31.08 -4.48
CA ILE A 117 7.80 30.13 -3.88
C ILE A 117 7.33 29.72 -2.48
N VAL A 118 6.89 30.66 -1.65
CA VAL A 118 6.33 30.40 -0.32
C VAL A 118 5.04 29.59 -0.42
N LEU A 119 4.17 29.84 -1.41
CA LEU A 119 2.96 29.04 -1.63
C LEU A 119 3.28 27.60 -2.09
N ILE A 120 4.28 27.40 -2.96
CA ILE A 120 4.73 26.07 -3.38
C ILE A 120 5.39 25.30 -2.21
N ILE A 121 6.18 25.99 -1.38
CA ILE A 121 6.75 25.41 -0.16
C ILE A 121 5.63 25.08 0.83
N LEU A 122 4.66 25.97 1.05
CA LEU A 122 3.52 25.72 1.93
C LEU A 122 2.63 24.58 1.41
N SER A 123 2.36 24.48 0.11
CA SER A 123 1.59 23.35 -0.46
C SER A 123 2.37 22.04 -0.38
N GLY A 124 3.67 22.05 -0.65
CA GLY A 124 4.54 20.88 -0.47
C GLY A 124 4.62 20.44 1.00
N VAL A 125 4.68 21.40 1.92
CA VAL A 125 4.62 21.15 3.37
C VAL A 125 3.25 20.64 3.81
N VAL A 126 2.13 21.15 3.27
CA VAL A 126 0.79 20.62 3.56
C VAL A 126 0.59 19.20 3.02
N ILE A 127 1.17 18.87 1.86
CA ILE A 127 1.16 17.50 1.31
C ILE A 127 2.05 16.56 2.17
N LEU A 128 3.21 17.03 2.64
CA LEU A 128 4.07 16.29 3.58
C LEU A 128 3.48 16.17 4.99
N LEU A 129 2.63 17.12 5.39
CA LEU A 129 1.84 17.12 6.63
C LEU A 129 0.47 16.46 6.46
N GLY A 130 0.27 15.68 5.39
CA GLY A 130 -0.85 14.75 5.28
C GLY A 130 -0.96 13.95 6.58
N SER A 131 -2.10 14.09 7.27
CA SER A 131 -2.23 13.92 8.72
C SER A 131 -1.53 12.66 9.22
N THR A 132 -0.38 12.83 9.87
CA THR A 132 0.36 11.71 10.45
C THR A 132 -0.55 11.00 11.45
N PRO A 133 -0.86 9.71 11.27
CA PRO A 133 -1.75 9.01 12.18
C PRO A 133 -1.18 9.08 13.59
N SER A 134 -2.05 9.38 14.57
CA SER A 134 -1.61 9.53 15.95
C SER A 134 -0.96 8.23 16.44
N ALA A 135 0.04 8.33 17.32
CA ALA A 135 0.71 7.15 17.86
C ALA A 135 -0.28 6.14 18.48
N ALA A 136 -1.35 6.64 19.12
CA ALA A 136 -2.45 5.83 19.64
C ALA A 136 -3.17 5.03 18.54
N SER A 137 -3.47 5.66 17.40
CA SER A 137 -4.09 4.99 16.25
C SER A 137 -3.19 3.97 15.56
N LEU A 138 -1.86 4.08 15.73
CA LEU A 138 -0.89 3.08 15.25
C LEU A 138 -0.73 1.89 16.21
N GLN A 139 -1.16 2.03 17.47
CA GLN A 139 -1.11 0.95 18.46
C GLN A 139 -2.42 0.15 18.49
N ASN A 140 -3.56 0.82 18.33
CA ASN A 140 -4.88 0.18 18.37
C ASN A 140 -5.60 0.39 17.03
N PRO A 141 -5.54 -0.56 16.08
CA PRO A 141 -6.29 -0.47 14.83
C PRO A 141 -7.80 -0.68 15.08
N PRO A 142 -8.68 -0.23 14.17
CA PRO A 142 -10.10 -0.54 14.23
C PRO A 142 -10.34 -2.04 13.95
N LYS A 143 -11.36 -2.61 14.60
CA LYS A 143 -11.81 -3.98 14.32
C LYS A 143 -12.83 -3.97 13.17
N PHE A 144 -12.41 -4.40 11.99
CA PHE A 144 -13.20 -4.36 10.75
C PHE A 144 -13.36 -5.71 10.04
N CYS A 145 -12.62 -6.74 10.43
CA CYS A 145 -12.82 -8.08 9.90
C CYS A 145 -14.03 -8.72 10.62
N THR A 146 -15.19 -8.68 9.96
CA THR A 146 -16.51 -9.10 10.47
C THR A 146 -16.89 -10.53 10.12
N SER A 147 -16.15 -11.16 9.20
CA SER A 147 -16.19 -12.60 8.95
C SER A 147 -14.81 -13.20 9.16
N ASP A 148 -14.76 -14.50 9.46
CA ASP A 148 -13.51 -15.25 9.32
C ASP A 148 -13.19 -15.46 7.84
N PHE A 149 -11.91 -15.60 7.50
CA PHE A 149 -11.43 -15.86 6.14
C PHE A 149 -11.29 -17.36 5.82
N VAL A 150 -11.62 -18.24 6.77
CA VAL A 150 -11.35 -19.69 6.71
C VAL A 150 -12.40 -20.53 7.46
N GLU A 151 -12.62 -21.76 6.97
CA GLU A 151 -13.33 -22.84 7.68
C GLU A 151 -12.51 -23.35 8.89
N LEU A 152 -12.70 -22.77 10.08
CA LEU A 152 -11.94 -23.12 11.30
C LEU A 152 -12.03 -24.59 11.73
N ASP A 153 -13.11 -25.30 11.40
CA ASP A 153 -13.24 -26.73 11.66
C ASP A 153 -12.23 -27.59 10.87
N LYS A 154 -11.63 -27.02 9.81
CA LYS A 154 -10.60 -27.66 8.99
C LYS A 154 -9.17 -27.28 9.38
N ILE A 155 -8.99 -26.40 10.36
CA ILE A 155 -7.69 -25.90 10.81
C ILE A 155 -7.25 -26.63 12.08
N TRP A 156 -5.99 -27.05 12.11
CA TRP A 156 -5.33 -27.65 13.27
C TRP A 156 -4.72 -26.59 14.18
N GLY A 157 -4.15 -25.53 13.60
CA GLY A 157 -3.46 -24.50 14.36
C GLY A 157 -3.15 -23.26 13.54
N VAL A 158 -2.79 -22.19 14.25
CA VAL A 158 -2.45 -20.87 13.70
C VAL A 158 -1.11 -20.44 14.29
N THR A 159 -0.25 -19.80 13.49
CA THR A 159 0.99 -19.21 14.02
C THR A 159 0.76 -17.87 14.68
N ARG A 160 1.62 -17.54 15.64
CA ARG A 160 1.72 -16.18 16.15
C ARG A 160 2.14 -15.20 15.05
N PHE A 161 1.60 -13.99 15.12
CA PHE A 161 2.15 -12.84 14.40
C PHE A 161 3.56 -12.52 14.92
N ARG A 162 4.46 -12.07 14.04
CA ARG A 162 5.93 -12.04 14.29
C ARG A 162 6.49 -13.42 14.64
N SER A 163 6.03 -14.46 13.94
CA SER A 163 6.64 -15.78 14.04
C SER A 163 7.89 -15.88 13.16
N LEU A 164 8.69 -16.90 13.44
CA LEU A 164 9.81 -17.34 12.58
C LEU A 164 9.42 -18.53 11.69
N GLU A 165 8.11 -18.75 11.52
CA GLU A 165 7.54 -19.65 10.52
C GLU A 165 7.49 -18.96 9.15
N GLY A 166 7.64 -19.73 8.08
CA GLY A 166 7.56 -19.21 6.71
C GLY A 166 8.80 -18.41 6.31
N HIS A 167 8.61 -17.14 5.96
CA HIS A 167 9.66 -16.26 5.44
C HIS A 167 9.46 -14.82 5.92
N ASP A 168 10.45 -13.96 5.68
CA ASP A 168 10.35 -12.53 6.02
C ASP A 168 9.15 -11.86 5.33
N TYR A 169 8.42 -11.04 6.08
CA TYR A 169 7.36 -10.20 5.55
C TYR A 169 7.30 -8.90 6.36
N SER A 170 8.39 -8.14 6.27
CA SER A 170 8.63 -6.90 7.02
C SER A 170 7.71 -5.74 6.58
N ASP A 171 7.50 -4.76 7.46
CA ASP A 171 6.82 -3.48 7.15
C ASP A 171 7.80 -2.29 7.18
N SER A 172 7.35 -1.05 7.41
CA SER A 172 8.24 0.12 7.53
C SER A 172 8.77 0.39 8.95
N TYR A 173 8.40 -0.44 9.93
CA TYR A 173 8.66 -0.24 11.36
C TYR A 173 9.45 -1.42 11.97
N GLU A 174 9.21 -2.62 11.47
CA GLU A 174 9.75 -3.88 11.96
C GLU A 174 10.38 -4.67 10.81
N GLN A 175 11.57 -5.24 11.02
CA GLN A 175 12.39 -5.88 9.99
C GLN A 175 12.83 -7.28 10.41
N ASN A 176 12.97 -8.19 9.44
CA ASN A 176 13.38 -9.59 9.61
C ASN A 176 12.38 -10.43 10.44
N LEU A 177 11.07 -10.20 10.24
CA LEU A 177 9.98 -10.85 10.95
C LEU A 177 8.85 -11.17 9.96
N SER A 178 8.15 -12.30 10.17
CA SER A 178 6.94 -12.60 9.41
C SER A 178 5.76 -11.89 10.06
N MET A 179 5.38 -10.75 9.49
CA MET A 179 4.22 -9.97 9.92
C MET A 179 2.94 -10.54 9.27
N LYS A 180 2.75 -11.85 9.40
CA LYS A 180 1.61 -12.63 8.91
C LYS A 180 1.09 -13.56 10.01
N ASN A 181 -0.12 -14.09 9.83
CA ASN A 181 -0.61 -15.26 10.56
C ASN A 181 -0.78 -16.44 9.57
N TYR A 182 -0.05 -17.53 9.78
CA TYR A 182 -0.16 -18.75 8.98
C TYR A 182 -1.17 -19.73 9.60
N TYR A 183 -1.98 -20.36 8.77
CA TYR A 183 -3.02 -21.31 9.15
C TYR A 183 -2.65 -22.69 8.62
N ILE A 184 -2.63 -23.67 9.51
CA ILE A 184 -2.20 -25.04 9.27
C ILE A 184 -3.44 -25.93 9.21
N PRO A 185 -3.84 -26.45 8.04
CA PRO A 185 -4.96 -27.38 7.93
C PRO A 185 -4.74 -28.67 8.74
N LYS A 186 -5.84 -29.31 9.16
CA LYS A 186 -5.78 -30.67 9.70
C LYS A 186 -5.27 -31.65 8.60
N PRO A 187 -4.58 -32.75 8.96
CA PRO A 187 -3.92 -33.64 8.00
C PRO A 187 -4.81 -34.12 6.85
N GLU A 188 -6.09 -34.38 7.13
CA GLU A 188 -7.12 -34.81 6.16
C GLU A 188 -7.49 -33.74 5.10
N TYR A 189 -7.17 -32.46 5.35
CA TYR A 189 -7.36 -31.36 4.41
C TYR A 189 -6.04 -30.82 3.81
N GLY A 190 -4.89 -31.31 4.29
CA GLY A 190 -3.56 -30.94 3.81
C GLY A 190 -3.25 -31.44 2.40
N ASN A 191 -2.15 -30.93 1.82
CA ASN A 191 -1.68 -31.28 0.47
C ASN A 191 -2.75 -31.20 -0.63
N SER A 192 -3.57 -30.15 -0.59
CA SER A 192 -4.76 -29.97 -1.42
C SER A 192 -4.89 -28.52 -1.89
N SER A 193 -5.65 -28.28 -2.96
CA SER A 193 -5.97 -26.94 -3.48
C SER A 193 -7.48 -26.70 -3.64
N ARG A 194 -8.31 -27.49 -2.93
CA ARG A 194 -9.77 -27.54 -3.12
C ARG A 194 -10.60 -27.99 -1.90
N LEU A 195 -9.99 -28.08 -0.71
CA LEU A 195 -10.65 -28.66 0.47
C LEU A 195 -10.91 -27.67 1.62
N VAL A 196 -10.11 -26.61 1.72
CA VAL A 196 -10.28 -25.52 2.71
C VAL A 196 -10.68 -24.27 1.95
N GLY A 197 -11.89 -23.76 2.18
CA GLY A 197 -12.41 -22.53 1.60
C GLY A 197 -11.69 -21.30 2.15
N VAL A 198 -11.48 -20.32 1.29
CA VAL A 198 -10.89 -19.02 1.61
C VAL A 198 -11.91 -17.93 1.28
N PHE A 199 -12.25 -17.13 2.28
CA PHE A 199 -13.34 -16.15 2.23
C PHE A 199 -12.80 -14.73 2.40
N SER A 200 -13.54 -13.72 1.94
CA SER A 200 -13.24 -12.34 2.32
C SER A 200 -13.59 -12.13 3.80
N PRO A 201 -12.68 -11.65 4.66
CA PRO A 201 -13.03 -11.30 6.04
C PRO A 201 -13.73 -9.93 6.15
N VAL A 202 -13.84 -9.17 5.04
CA VAL A 202 -14.28 -7.77 5.01
C VAL A 202 -15.20 -7.49 3.81
N ASP A 203 -16.02 -6.45 3.94
CA ASP A 203 -16.57 -5.75 2.77
C ASP A 203 -15.47 -4.88 2.14
N GLY A 204 -15.30 -4.97 0.82
CA GLY A 204 -14.16 -4.32 0.18
C GLY A 204 -14.14 -4.38 -1.34
N SER A 205 -12.99 -4.03 -1.91
CA SER A 205 -12.71 -4.14 -3.33
C SER A 205 -11.37 -4.82 -3.57
N ILE A 206 -11.32 -5.75 -4.52
CA ILE A 206 -10.09 -6.43 -4.92
C ILE A 206 -9.24 -5.44 -5.71
N ILE A 207 -8.07 -5.09 -5.18
CA ILE A 207 -7.14 -4.10 -5.75
C ILE A 207 -5.91 -4.74 -6.38
N GLY A 208 -5.72 -6.04 -6.20
CA GLY A 208 -4.61 -6.78 -6.77
C GLY A 208 -4.84 -8.29 -6.68
N VAL A 209 -4.45 -9.00 -7.74
CA VAL A 209 -4.42 -10.45 -7.81
C VAL A 209 -3.07 -10.82 -8.44
N PHE A 210 -2.21 -11.50 -7.69
CA PHE A 210 -0.84 -11.78 -8.11
C PHE A 210 -0.54 -13.27 -7.95
N PRO A 211 0.06 -13.96 -8.93
CA PRO A 211 0.46 -15.36 -8.75
C PRO A 211 1.54 -15.48 -7.67
N GLU A 212 1.45 -16.50 -6.83
CA GLU A 212 2.50 -16.78 -5.85
C GLU A 212 3.79 -17.25 -6.53
N GLY A 213 4.94 -16.78 -6.03
CA GLY A 213 6.26 -17.07 -6.61
C GLY A 213 6.66 -18.55 -6.58
N ASP A 214 6.00 -19.37 -5.76
CA ASP A 214 6.19 -20.82 -5.68
C ASP A 214 5.18 -21.62 -6.53
N GLY A 215 4.30 -20.94 -7.26
CA GLY A 215 3.28 -21.53 -8.13
C GLY A 215 2.03 -22.06 -7.41
N LYS A 216 1.87 -21.81 -6.09
CA LYS A 216 0.72 -22.28 -5.31
C LYS A 216 -0.37 -21.22 -5.20
N GLY A 217 -1.14 -21.04 -6.26
CA GLY A 217 -2.27 -20.10 -6.29
C GLY A 217 -1.85 -18.64 -6.39
N TYR A 218 -2.65 -17.76 -5.79
CA TYR A 218 -2.57 -16.31 -5.92
C TYR A 218 -2.68 -15.60 -4.56
N GLN A 219 -2.06 -14.43 -4.48
CA GLN A 219 -2.37 -13.41 -3.49
C GLN A 219 -3.60 -12.63 -3.91
N VAL A 220 -4.56 -12.45 -3.01
CA VAL A 220 -5.73 -11.59 -3.22
C VAL A 220 -5.65 -10.40 -2.27
N HIS A 221 -5.52 -9.20 -2.82
CA HIS A 221 -5.38 -7.95 -2.08
C HIS A 221 -6.73 -7.22 -2.08
N ILE A 222 -7.31 -7.01 -0.89
CA ILE A 222 -8.65 -6.46 -0.69
C ILE A 222 -8.55 -5.15 0.09
N ARG A 223 -8.91 -4.02 -0.52
CA ARG A 223 -9.03 -2.74 0.21
C ARG A 223 -10.33 -2.72 1.02
N VAL A 224 -10.23 -2.39 2.30
CA VAL A 224 -11.37 -2.41 3.24
C VAL A 224 -12.28 -1.21 2.96
N ALA A 225 -13.58 -1.45 2.75
CA ALA A 225 -14.51 -0.41 2.30
C ALA A 225 -14.68 0.75 3.31
N GLN A 226 -14.79 0.43 4.60
CA GLN A 226 -14.95 1.42 5.68
C GLN A 226 -13.63 2.01 6.18
N HIS A 227 -12.50 1.40 5.81
CA HIS A 227 -11.15 1.78 6.25
C HIS A 227 -10.18 1.73 5.06
N PRO A 228 -10.29 2.66 4.09
CA PRO A 228 -9.52 2.59 2.83
C PRO A 228 -8.00 2.80 3.00
N ASP A 229 -7.53 3.17 4.20
CA ASP A 229 -6.12 3.11 4.57
C ASP A 229 -5.64 1.69 4.93
N TYR A 230 -6.52 0.69 4.97
CA TYR A 230 -6.19 -0.72 5.21
C TYR A 230 -6.45 -1.61 4.00
N SER A 231 -5.60 -2.62 3.85
CA SER A 231 -5.75 -3.70 2.88
C SER A 231 -5.51 -5.06 3.55
N VAL A 232 -6.38 -6.03 3.30
CA VAL A 232 -6.17 -7.43 3.67
C VAL A 232 -5.53 -8.17 2.50
N VAL A 233 -4.52 -9.00 2.77
CA VAL A 233 -3.90 -9.86 1.76
C VAL A 233 -4.06 -11.31 2.18
N LEU A 234 -4.72 -12.09 1.31
CA LEU A 234 -4.91 -13.53 1.45
C LEU A 234 -3.88 -14.22 0.54
N PHE A 235 -3.09 -15.15 1.07
CA PHE A 235 -2.00 -15.82 0.35
C PHE A 235 -2.39 -17.25 -0.02
N HIS A 236 -1.69 -17.79 -1.02
CA HIS A 236 -1.88 -19.16 -1.51
C HIS A 236 -3.33 -19.52 -1.86
N VAL A 237 -4.06 -18.64 -2.57
CA VAL A 237 -5.47 -18.86 -2.91
C VAL A 237 -5.61 -19.41 -4.34
N ASN A 238 -6.19 -20.59 -4.49
CA ASN A 238 -6.74 -21.09 -5.74
C ASN A 238 -8.10 -20.40 -6.00
N ILE A 239 -8.03 -19.20 -6.58
CA ILE A 239 -9.16 -18.27 -6.75
C ILE A 239 -10.23 -18.76 -7.73
N PHE A 240 -11.45 -18.30 -7.52
CA PHE A 240 -12.55 -18.41 -8.47
C PHE A 240 -12.53 -17.27 -9.50
N SER A 241 -13.20 -17.47 -10.64
CA SER A 241 -13.21 -16.53 -11.77
C SER A 241 -13.95 -15.20 -11.48
N ASN A 242 -14.67 -15.08 -10.38
CA ASN A 242 -15.27 -13.82 -9.90
C ASN A 242 -14.32 -12.98 -9.03
N ALA A 243 -13.24 -13.55 -8.49
CA ALA A 243 -12.26 -12.83 -7.67
C ALA A 243 -11.27 -12.04 -8.55
N VAL A 244 -11.76 -10.98 -9.20
CA VAL A 244 -11.01 -10.17 -10.17
C VAL A 244 -10.74 -8.74 -9.67
N VAL A 245 -9.64 -8.15 -10.14
CA VAL A 245 -9.27 -6.76 -9.83
C VAL A 245 -10.37 -5.79 -10.27
N GLY A 246 -10.73 -4.85 -9.39
CA GLY A 246 -11.86 -3.94 -9.56
C GLY A 246 -13.20 -4.51 -9.09
N GLY A 247 -13.29 -5.82 -8.83
CA GLY A 247 -14.48 -6.45 -8.23
C GLY A 247 -14.68 -6.03 -6.78
N THR A 248 -15.95 -5.92 -6.36
CA THR A 248 -16.33 -5.76 -4.95
C THR A 248 -16.58 -7.12 -4.32
N VAL A 249 -16.24 -7.27 -3.04
CA VAL A 249 -16.50 -8.47 -2.24
C VAL A 249 -17.22 -8.12 -0.94
N THR A 250 -18.02 -9.06 -0.43
CA THR A 250 -18.66 -8.93 0.89
C THR A 250 -17.99 -9.82 1.95
N ALA A 251 -18.10 -9.44 3.22
CA ALA A 251 -17.59 -10.27 4.32
C ALA A 251 -18.30 -11.64 4.34
N GLY A 252 -17.53 -12.73 4.33
CA GLY A 252 -18.02 -14.10 4.24
C GLY A 252 -18.20 -14.61 2.80
N GLU A 253 -17.88 -13.82 1.78
CA GLU A 253 -17.88 -14.28 0.38
C GLU A 253 -16.74 -15.27 0.11
N LEU A 254 -17.05 -16.45 -0.45
CA LEU A 254 -16.07 -17.47 -0.82
C LEU A 254 -15.31 -17.04 -2.10
N LEU A 255 -14.01 -16.80 -1.96
CA LEU A 255 -13.15 -16.31 -3.05
C LEU A 255 -12.38 -17.43 -3.76
N GLY A 256 -12.26 -18.59 -3.12
CA GLY A 256 -11.54 -19.75 -3.65
C GLY A 256 -11.21 -20.77 -2.57
N TYR A 257 -10.15 -21.56 -2.80
CA TYR A 257 -9.65 -22.54 -1.83
C TYR A 257 -8.17 -22.32 -1.53
N ALA A 258 -7.72 -22.67 -0.33
CA ALA A 258 -6.30 -22.64 0.01
C ALA A 258 -5.52 -23.69 -0.81
N ASP A 259 -4.44 -23.27 -1.47
CA ASP A 259 -3.51 -24.10 -2.21
C ASP A 259 -2.33 -24.52 -1.35
N VAL A 260 -2.57 -25.51 -0.50
CA VAL A 260 -1.58 -26.11 0.39
C VAL A 260 -0.90 -27.34 -0.22
N ARG A 261 -0.89 -27.49 -1.56
CA ARG A 261 -0.16 -28.57 -2.25
C ARG A 261 1.34 -28.42 -2.03
N ASN A 262 2.00 -29.43 -1.47
CA ASN A 262 3.41 -29.35 -1.04
C ASN A 262 3.69 -28.14 -0.12
N SER A 263 2.71 -27.73 0.69
CA SER A 263 2.84 -26.75 1.77
C SER A 263 2.23 -27.33 3.06
N ILE A 264 2.58 -26.75 4.20
CA ILE A 264 1.96 -27.06 5.50
C ILE A 264 0.92 -26.00 5.92
N SER A 265 0.88 -24.87 5.23
CA SER A 265 0.06 -23.70 5.60
C SER A 265 -0.23 -22.80 4.42
N PHE A 266 -1.18 -21.90 4.64
CA PHE A 266 -1.48 -20.68 3.89
C PHE A 266 -1.64 -19.53 4.89
N ASP A 267 -1.79 -18.27 4.45
CA ASP A 267 -1.63 -17.14 5.36
C ASP A 267 -2.45 -15.90 5.00
N ILE A 268 -2.51 -14.99 5.98
CA ILE A 268 -3.16 -13.69 5.90
C ILE A 268 -2.22 -12.61 6.45
N ALA A 269 -2.23 -11.43 5.83
CA ALA A 269 -1.60 -10.21 6.32
C ALA A 269 -2.57 -9.03 6.28
N VAL A 270 -2.39 -8.09 7.22
CA VAL A 270 -3.24 -6.88 7.32
C VAL A 270 -2.36 -5.64 7.23
N TRP A 271 -2.36 -5.01 6.07
CA TRP A 271 -1.64 -3.78 5.78
C TRP A 271 -2.43 -2.56 6.22
N ARG A 272 -1.71 -1.55 6.69
CA ARG A 272 -2.16 -0.17 6.77
C ARG A 272 -1.17 0.76 6.08
N HIS A 273 -1.67 1.56 5.15
CA HIS A 273 -0.92 2.56 4.41
C HIS A 273 -0.81 3.86 5.24
N VAL A 274 0.41 4.18 5.69
CA VAL A 274 0.70 5.25 6.67
C VAL A 274 1.36 6.46 5.99
N GLY A 275 0.52 7.22 5.28
CA GLY A 275 0.98 8.31 4.41
C GLY A 275 1.51 7.77 3.08
N VAL A 276 2.48 8.45 2.49
CA VAL A 276 2.93 8.16 1.10
C VAL A 276 3.98 7.03 1.04
N PHE A 277 4.84 6.89 2.05
CA PHE A 277 6.06 6.07 1.97
C PHE A 277 6.26 5.08 3.13
N ARG A 278 5.22 4.85 3.94
CA ARG A 278 5.30 3.89 5.04
C ARG A 278 4.05 3.04 5.06
N ASP A 279 4.25 1.80 5.45
CA ASP A 279 3.22 0.83 5.71
C ASP A 279 3.45 0.22 7.09
N LYS A 280 2.36 -0.14 7.76
CA LYS A 280 2.40 -0.91 9.00
C LYS A 280 1.58 -2.19 8.83
N LEU A 281 2.12 -3.31 9.28
CA LEU A 281 1.44 -4.58 9.36
C LEU A 281 0.88 -4.81 10.77
N TYR A 282 -0.30 -5.42 10.82
CA TYR A 282 -1.00 -5.80 12.05
C TYR A 282 -1.30 -7.30 12.05
N SER A 283 -1.47 -7.89 13.23
CA SER A 283 -2.02 -9.23 13.30
C SER A 283 -3.45 -9.21 12.79
N TYR A 284 -3.87 -10.29 12.13
CA TYR A 284 -5.28 -10.52 11.87
C TYR A 284 -6.12 -10.44 13.17
N PHE A 285 -5.54 -10.91 14.28
CA PHE A 285 -6.16 -10.87 15.60
C PHE A 285 -6.20 -9.47 16.25
N ASP A 286 -5.55 -8.45 15.68
CA ASP A 286 -5.75 -7.06 16.09
C ASP A 286 -7.03 -6.47 15.47
N VAL A 287 -7.47 -6.97 14.30
CA VAL A 287 -8.54 -6.35 13.48
C VAL A 287 -9.82 -7.18 13.31
N VAL A 288 -9.87 -8.45 13.73
CA VAL A 288 -11.15 -9.19 13.81
C VAL A 288 -12.04 -8.67 14.92
N THR A 289 -13.35 -8.61 14.67
CA THR A 289 -14.36 -8.26 15.70
C THR A 289 -14.34 -9.24 16.86
N ASP A 290 -15.00 -8.89 17.96
CA ASP A 290 -15.10 -9.79 19.12
C ASP A 290 -16.03 -10.98 18.83
N ASP A 291 -17.02 -10.82 17.93
CA ASP A 291 -17.85 -11.92 17.43
C ASP A 291 -17.02 -12.96 16.67
N VAL A 292 -16.18 -12.52 15.72
CA VAL A 292 -15.26 -13.42 15.00
C VAL A 292 -14.23 -14.04 15.95
N PHE A 293 -13.68 -13.27 16.90
CA PHE A 293 -12.74 -13.82 17.87
C PHE A 293 -13.37 -14.85 18.83
N SER A 294 -14.67 -14.73 19.12
CA SER A 294 -15.39 -15.73 19.93
C SER A 294 -15.35 -17.14 19.33
N LEU A 295 -15.21 -17.25 18.00
CA LEU A 295 -14.99 -18.52 17.30
C LEU A 295 -13.66 -19.14 17.73
N TYR A 296 -12.58 -18.35 17.82
CA TYR A 296 -11.27 -18.81 18.31
C TYR A 296 -11.29 -19.11 19.81
N GLN A 297 -12.08 -18.38 20.61
CA GLN A 297 -12.31 -18.70 22.02
C GLN A 297 -13.01 -20.05 22.20
N SER A 298 -14.00 -20.37 21.36
CA SER A 298 -14.63 -21.71 21.33
C SER A 298 -13.64 -22.82 20.96
N ARG A 299 -12.56 -22.47 20.24
CA ARG A 299 -11.43 -23.33 19.88
C ARG A 299 -10.29 -23.30 20.91
N GLY A 300 -10.51 -22.75 22.10
CA GLY A 300 -9.56 -22.78 23.22
C GLY A 300 -8.52 -21.64 23.25
N ILE A 301 -8.62 -20.65 22.36
CA ILE A 301 -7.78 -19.44 22.41
C ILE A 301 -8.40 -18.42 23.36
N ALA A 302 -7.95 -18.36 24.62
CA ALA A 302 -8.55 -17.45 25.60
C ALA A 302 -8.40 -15.95 25.24
N ASP A 303 -7.22 -15.55 24.75
CA ASP A 303 -6.84 -14.15 24.50
C ASP A 303 -6.09 -13.98 23.17
N ARG A 304 -6.33 -12.87 22.46
CA ARG A 304 -5.68 -12.47 21.19
C ARG A 304 -4.15 -12.42 21.32
N ALA A 305 -3.63 -12.01 22.48
CA ALA A 305 -2.20 -11.96 22.77
C ALA A 305 -1.53 -13.36 22.68
N THR A 306 -2.28 -14.45 22.83
CA THR A 306 -1.77 -15.82 22.63
C THR A 306 -1.27 -16.04 21.19
N LEU A 307 -1.78 -15.26 20.23
CA LEU A 307 -1.55 -15.36 18.79
C LEU A 307 -0.64 -14.23 18.25
N ILE A 308 0.05 -13.50 19.13
CA ILE A 308 0.89 -12.36 18.79
C ILE A 308 2.16 -12.38 19.65
N ASN A 309 3.34 -12.56 19.03
CA ASN A 309 4.60 -12.29 19.73
C ASN A 309 4.79 -10.76 19.85
N SER A 310 5.33 -10.30 20.98
CA SER A 310 5.86 -8.93 21.08
C SER A 310 7.10 -8.78 20.19
N VAL A 311 7.44 -7.52 19.85
CA VAL A 311 8.64 -7.21 19.05
C VAL A 311 9.91 -7.73 19.75
N GLU A 312 9.97 -7.57 21.07
CA GLU A 312 11.07 -8.00 21.93
C GLU A 312 11.15 -9.52 22.00
N GLN A 313 10.02 -10.21 22.17
CA GLN A 313 9.96 -11.68 22.17
C GLN A 313 10.47 -12.25 20.83
N ALA A 314 9.98 -11.72 19.71
CA ALA A 314 10.39 -12.16 18.38
C ALA A 314 11.89 -11.94 18.13
N ARG A 315 12.45 -10.80 18.56
CA ARG A 315 13.90 -10.50 18.51
C ARG A 315 14.77 -11.34 19.44
N VAL A 316 14.20 -11.91 20.50
CA VAL A 316 14.89 -12.91 21.34
C VAL A 316 14.85 -14.28 20.65
N PHE A 317 13.69 -14.67 20.11
CA PHE A 317 13.55 -15.93 19.38
C PHE A 317 14.45 -16.00 18.14
N SER A 318 14.63 -14.88 17.41
CA SER A 318 15.50 -14.81 16.22
C SER A 318 16.99 -14.99 16.49
N GLN A 319 17.41 -15.14 17.75
CA GLN A 319 18.79 -15.47 18.12
C GLN A 319 19.03 -17.00 18.14
N THR A 320 17.97 -17.80 18.15
CA THR A 320 18.01 -19.28 18.25
C THR A 320 17.27 -19.96 17.10
N TYR A 321 16.19 -19.35 16.64
CA TYR A 321 15.31 -19.86 15.59
C TYR A 321 15.47 -19.04 14.30
N SER A 322 15.05 -19.62 13.17
CA SER A 322 15.12 -19.01 11.84
C SER A 322 14.09 -19.64 10.91
N TRP A 323 13.92 -19.13 9.69
CA TRP A 323 13.03 -19.71 8.66
C TRP A 323 13.29 -21.21 8.40
N ASN A 324 14.54 -21.67 8.53
CA ASN A 324 14.94 -23.08 8.35
C ASN A 324 14.90 -23.90 9.65
N ASN A 325 14.66 -23.26 10.79
CA ASN A 325 14.52 -23.85 12.12
C ASN A 325 13.49 -23.04 12.91
N PRO A 326 12.20 -23.11 12.54
CA PRO A 326 11.16 -22.24 13.11
C PRO A 326 10.96 -22.55 14.59
N ASN A 327 10.54 -21.55 15.37
CA ASN A 327 10.23 -21.72 16.77
C ASN A 327 9.00 -22.64 16.92
N PRO A 328 9.12 -23.86 17.49
CA PRO A 328 7.97 -24.74 17.64
C PRO A 328 6.89 -24.14 18.54
N GLY A 329 7.26 -23.22 19.44
CA GLY A 329 6.34 -22.49 20.29
C GLY A 329 5.47 -21.47 19.55
N ASP A 330 5.80 -21.06 18.33
CA ASP A 330 5.01 -20.08 17.56
C ASP A 330 3.70 -20.67 17.01
N ARG A 331 3.57 -22.00 16.93
CA ARG A 331 2.36 -22.69 16.47
C ARG A 331 1.41 -22.92 17.63
N VAL A 332 0.20 -22.36 17.54
CA VAL A 332 -0.86 -22.49 18.55
C VAL A 332 -1.95 -23.40 18.00
N ALA A 333 -2.18 -24.54 18.64
CA ALA A 333 -3.21 -25.49 18.23
C ALA A 333 -4.63 -24.99 18.57
N LEU A 334 -5.58 -25.29 17.69
CA LEU A 334 -7.01 -25.08 17.91
C LEU A 334 -7.66 -26.36 18.43
N SER A 335 -8.60 -26.21 19.35
CA SER A 335 -9.37 -27.34 19.91
C SER A 335 -10.34 -27.93 18.87
N PRO A 336 -10.58 -29.26 18.88
CA PRO A 336 -11.42 -29.98 17.91
C PRO A 336 -12.84 -29.45 17.69
#